data_AF-K9U9U4-F1
#
_entry.id   AF-K9U9U4-F1
#
_cell.length_a   1.000
_cell.length_b   1.000
_cell.length_c   1.000
_cell.angle_alpha   90.00
_cell.angle_beta   90.00
_cell.angle_gamma   90.00
#
_symmetry.space_group_name_H-M   'P 1'
#
loop_
_entity.id
_entity.type
_entity.pdbx_description
1 polymer ?
#
loop_
_entity_poly.entity_id
_entity_poly.type
_entity_poly.pdbx_seq_one_letter_code
_entity_poly.pdbx_strand_id
1 'polypeptide(L)'
;MNYQTLTGLTALVATLSLSTAVSATPSVNSTQPNVSVESKQLIAQSVGQASFYGNKPGEGGPLTANGERYNPGGYTAAHRSLPFGTRVRVTSNNGRSVVVRINDRGPFIGGRIIDLSVAAARAIGLTNTGVGKVRMEVLSVGDGRRQGRRNR
;
A
#
# COMPACT_ATOMS: atom_id res chain seq x y z
N MET A 1 56.99 -46.91 57.88
CA MET A 1 56.04 -48.06 57.84
C MET A 1 54.72 -47.49 57.37
N ASN A 2 54.46 -47.38 56.06
CA ASN A 2 54.08 -48.40 55.07
C ASN A 2 52.61 -48.86 55.14
N TYR A 3 52.04 -48.99 53.94
CA TYR A 3 50.82 -49.68 53.45
C TYR A 3 49.50 -48.88 53.54
N GLN A 4 48.93 -48.42 52.40
CA GLN A 4 48.10 -49.14 51.38
C GLN A 4 46.83 -49.78 51.99
N THR A 5 45.61 -49.80 51.44
CA THR A 5 44.85 -49.23 50.30
C THR A 5 43.36 -49.66 50.53
N LEU A 6 42.43 -49.06 49.76
CA LEU A 6 41.25 -49.67 49.10
C LEU A 6 39.80 -49.51 49.66
N THR A 7 39.00 -48.83 48.82
CA THR A 7 37.62 -49.09 48.33
C THR A 7 36.39 -49.05 49.23
N GLY A 8 35.38 -48.28 48.78
CA GLY A 8 33.97 -48.55 49.07
C GLY A 8 33.02 -47.40 48.73
N LEU A 9 32.36 -47.49 47.57
CA LEU A 9 31.28 -46.63 47.07
C LEU A 9 30.14 -46.38 48.09
N THR A 10 29.49 -45.21 48.01
CA THR A 10 28.09 -45.08 47.54
C THR A 10 27.70 -43.60 47.40
N ALA A 11 27.01 -43.32 46.29
CA ALA A 11 26.63 -41.99 45.83
C ALA A 11 25.37 -41.46 46.52
N LEU A 12 25.23 -40.13 46.62
CA LEU A 12 23.94 -39.48 46.48
C LEU A 12 24.12 -38.06 45.94
N VAL A 13 23.52 -37.80 44.80
CA VAL A 13 23.54 -36.53 44.08
C VAL A 13 22.55 -35.57 44.75
N ALA A 14 23.00 -34.39 45.16
CA ALA A 14 22.15 -33.30 45.63
C ALA A 14 22.13 -32.18 44.58
N THR A 15 20.99 -31.97 43.95
CA THR A 15 20.74 -30.90 42.97
C THR A 15 20.50 -29.57 43.67
N LEU A 16 21.24 -28.54 43.30
CA LEU A 16 21.11 -27.17 43.82
C LEU A 16 20.13 -26.37 42.94
N SER A 17 18.95 -26.03 43.47
CA SER A 17 17.99 -25.15 42.79
C SER A 17 18.26 -23.69 43.20
N LEU A 18 18.67 -22.86 42.25
CA LEU A 18 18.91 -21.44 42.45
C LEU A 18 17.57 -20.68 42.44
N SER A 19 17.24 -20.04 43.55
CA SER A 19 16.05 -19.20 43.71
C SER A 19 16.35 -17.79 43.18
N THR A 20 15.54 -17.28 42.25
CA THR A 20 15.50 -15.86 41.91
C THR A 20 14.16 -15.25 42.28
N ALA A 21 14.26 -14.06 42.86
CA ALA A 21 13.27 -13.42 43.71
C ALA A 21 11.98 -12.99 43.01
N VAL A 22 10.87 -13.15 43.74
CA VAL A 22 9.59 -12.46 43.51
C VAL A 22 9.73 -11.01 43.96
N SER A 23 9.37 -10.07 43.10
CA SER A 23 8.97 -8.71 43.49
C SER A 23 7.60 -8.40 42.91
N ALA A 24 6.70 -8.06 43.82
CA ALA A 24 5.28 -7.76 43.67
C ALA A 24 5.05 -6.49 42.81
N THR A 25 3.92 -6.29 42.14
CA THR A 25 2.58 -6.09 42.72
C THR A 25 1.49 -6.05 41.63
N PRO A 26 0.21 -6.20 41.99
CA PRO A 26 -0.93 -6.31 41.09
C PRO A 26 -1.54 -4.94 40.78
N SER A 27 -2.07 -4.71 39.57
CA SER A 27 -3.12 -3.70 39.40
C SER A 27 -3.83 -3.77 38.04
N VAL A 28 -5.12 -4.03 38.13
CA VAL A 28 -6.22 -3.57 37.27
C VAL A 28 -6.32 -4.16 35.86
N ASN A 29 -7.33 -5.02 35.79
CA ASN A 29 -8.07 -5.44 34.60
C ASN A 29 -8.56 -4.23 33.79
N SER A 30 -7.78 -3.81 32.79
CA SER A 30 -8.31 -2.96 31.72
C SER A 30 -8.71 -3.86 30.56
N THR A 31 -10.02 -4.14 30.48
CA THR A 31 -10.72 -4.51 29.26
C THR A 31 -10.45 -3.41 28.22
N GLN A 32 -9.34 -3.51 27.50
CA GLN A 32 -9.16 -2.72 26.31
C GLN A 32 -10.14 -3.27 25.27
N PRO A 33 -11.02 -2.43 24.70
CA PRO A 33 -11.79 -2.86 23.55
C PRO A 33 -10.78 -3.28 22.48
N ASN A 34 -10.92 -4.50 21.98
CA ASN A 34 -10.26 -4.96 20.77
C ASN A 34 -10.78 -4.13 19.59
N VAL A 35 -10.35 -2.88 19.50
CA VAL A 35 -10.47 -2.09 18.28
C VAL A 35 -9.36 -2.60 17.38
N SER A 36 -9.69 -3.69 16.68
CA SER A 36 -9.07 -4.02 15.41
C SER A 36 -9.32 -2.84 14.47
N VAL A 37 -8.48 -1.80 14.57
CA VAL A 37 -8.40 -0.78 13.53
C VAL A 37 -7.90 -1.54 12.32
N GLU A 38 -8.85 -1.91 11.46
CA GLU A 38 -8.62 -2.58 10.19
C GLU A 38 -7.69 -1.67 9.38
N SER A 39 -6.38 -1.83 9.56
CA SER A 39 -5.37 -1.11 8.81
C SER A 39 -5.49 -1.65 7.40
N LYS A 40 -6.30 -0.98 6.59
CA LYS A 40 -6.45 -1.24 5.16
C LYS A 40 -5.03 -1.35 4.57
N GLN A 41 -4.55 -2.58 4.38
CA GLN A 41 -3.16 -2.83 4.02
C GLN A 41 -2.89 -2.11 2.69
N LEU A 42 -2.01 -1.11 2.74
CA LEU A 42 -1.53 -0.46 1.53
C LEU A 42 -0.57 -1.44 0.85
N ILE A 43 -0.86 -1.80 -0.39
CA ILE A 43 -0.04 -2.77 -1.15
C ILE A 43 1.30 -2.14 -1.53
N ALA A 44 1.27 -0.86 -1.92
CA ALA A 44 2.46 -0.08 -2.26
C ALA A 44 2.13 1.42 -2.15
N GLN A 45 3.16 2.24 -1.94
CA GLN A 45 3.04 3.69 -1.91
C GLN A 45 4.19 4.35 -2.68
N SER A 46 3.91 5.49 -3.31
CA SER A 46 4.93 6.32 -3.95
C SER A 46 4.57 7.80 -3.87
N VAL A 47 5.58 8.65 -4.03
CA VAL A 47 5.43 10.11 -4.06
C VAL A 47 6.08 10.64 -5.34
N GLY A 48 5.43 11.59 -6.00
CA GLY A 48 5.95 12.18 -7.24
C GLY A 48 5.01 13.24 -7.81
N GLN A 49 5.32 13.74 -9.00
CA GLN A 49 4.45 14.70 -9.66
C GLN A 49 3.25 14.00 -10.30
N ALA A 50 2.07 14.59 -10.19
CA ALA A 50 0.91 14.26 -10.99
C ALA A 50 0.65 15.36 -12.00
N SER A 51 0.06 14.98 -13.13
CA SER A 51 -0.61 15.93 -14.02
C SER A 51 -2.00 15.40 -14.39
N PHE A 52 -2.65 16.02 -15.35
CA PHE A 52 -3.89 15.50 -15.92
C PHE A 52 -3.91 15.72 -17.42
N TYR A 53 -4.59 14.82 -18.13
CA TYR A 53 -4.81 15.01 -19.57
C TYR A 53 -5.99 15.95 -19.80
N GLY A 54 -5.85 16.85 -20.78
CA GLY A 54 -6.91 17.77 -21.18
C GLY A 54 -8.07 17.09 -21.91
N ASN A 55 -9.00 17.90 -22.41
CA ASN A 55 -10.05 17.43 -23.31
C ASN A 55 -9.40 16.93 -24.60
N LYS A 56 -9.69 15.68 -24.99
CA LYS A 56 -9.21 15.10 -26.24
C LYS A 56 -10.33 15.17 -27.28
N PRO A 57 -10.05 15.54 -28.54
CA PRO A 57 -11.06 15.68 -29.59
C PRO A 57 -11.67 14.33 -30.02
N GLY A 58 -12.87 14.38 -30.62
CA GLY A 58 -13.60 13.24 -31.21
C GLY A 58 -14.84 12.79 -30.44
N GLU A 59 -15.88 12.33 -31.14
CA GLU A 59 -17.09 11.77 -30.53
C GLU A 59 -16.74 10.57 -29.63
N GLY A 60 -16.97 10.74 -28.33
CA GLY A 60 -16.66 9.75 -27.31
C GLY A 60 -15.19 9.66 -26.89
N GLY A 61 -14.31 10.54 -27.37
CA GLY A 61 -12.88 10.56 -27.03
C GLY A 61 -12.07 9.38 -27.61
N PRO A 62 -10.73 9.50 -27.66
CA PRO A 62 -9.85 8.44 -28.16
C PRO A 62 -9.82 7.24 -27.20
N LEU A 63 -9.41 6.08 -27.73
CA LEU A 63 -9.17 4.91 -26.91
C LEU A 63 -7.95 5.10 -26.00
N THR A 64 -8.08 4.64 -24.76
CA THR A 64 -6.99 4.47 -23.80
C THR A 64 -6.24 3.17 -24.07
N ALA A 65 -5.07 2.98 -23.45
CA ALA A 65 -4.25 1.79 -23.67
C ALA A 65 -4.91 0.47 -23.25
N ASN A 66 -5.93 0.48 -22.39
CA ASN A 66 -6.71 -0.72 -22.06
C ASN A 66 -7.89 -0.96 -23.03
N GLY A 67 -8.12 -0.07 -24.00
CA GLY A 67 -9.16 -0.17 -25.01
C GLY A 67 -10.50 0.48 -24.62
N GLU A 68 -10.61 1.11 -23.44
CA GLU A 68 -11.78 1.93 -23.11
C GLU A 68 -11.71 3.30 -23.78
N ARG A 69 -12.87 3.88 -24.10
CA ARG A 69 -12.96 5.29 -24.51
C ARG A 69 -12.59 6.22 -23.36
N TYR A 70 -11.80 7.24 -23.66
CA TYR A 70 -11.46 8.27 -22.68
C TYR A 70 -12.71 9.03 -22.23
N ASN A 71 -12.95 9.04 -20.92
CA ASN A 71 -14.02 9.81 -20.29
C ASN A 71 -13.40 10.86 -19.35
N PRO A 72 -13.45 12.18 -19.67
CA PRO A 72 -12.92 13.23 -18.80
C PRO A 72 -13.68 13.33 -17.47
N GLY A 73 -14.94 12.91 -17.43
CA GLY A 73 -15.79 12.81 -16.24
C GLY A 73 -15.53 11.58 -15.38
N GLY A 74 -14.79 10.59 -15.89
CA GLY A 74 -14.50 9.35 -15.16
C GLY A 74 -13.39 9.52 -14.13
N TYR A 75 -13.36 8.68 -13.10
CA TYR A 75 -12.27 8.61 -12.12
C TYR A 75 -11.21 7.59 -12.56
N THR A 76 -10.43 7.95 -13.57
CA THR A 76 -9.40 7.10 -14.15
C THR A 76 -8.05 7.80 -14.22
N ALA A 77 -6.99 7.01 -14.41
CA ALA A 77 -5.62 7.49 -14.48
C ALA A 77 -4.75 6.66 -15.45
N ALA A 78 -3.70 7.29 -15.96
CA ALA A 78 -2.59 6.65 -16.64
C ALA A 78 -1.45 6.36 -15.66
N HIS A 79 -0.92 5.14 -15.72
CA HIS A 79 0.30 4.74 -15.00
C HIS A 79 1.18 3.85 -15.88
N ARG A 80 2.51 3.94 -15.73
CA ARG A 80 3.49 3.29 -16.61
C ARG A 80 3.33 1.77 -16.63
N SER A 81 3.29 1.17 -15.45
CA SER A 81 3.44 -0.28 -15.28
C SER A 81 2.35 -0.96 -14.44
N LEU A 82 1.45 -0.20 -13.81
CA LEU A 82 0.43 -0.82 -12.96
C LEU A 82 -0.54 -1.62 -13.86
N PRO A 83 -0.94 -2.83 -13.44
CA PRO A 83 -1.96 -3.59 -14.17
C PRO A 83 -3.22 -2.75 -14.38
N PHE A 84 -3.83 -2.86 -15.55
CA PHE A 84 -5.13 -2.23 -15.77
C PHE A 84 -6.15 -2.76 -14.76
N GLY A 85 -7.04 -1.89 -14.31
CA GLY A 85 -7.99 -2.18 -13.23
C GLY A 85 -7.45 -1.90 -11.83
N THR A 86 -6.14 -1.65 -11.66
CA THR A 86 -5.56 -1.30 -10.36
C THR A 86 -6.26 -0.05 -9.82
N ARG A 87 -6.65 -0.08 -8.54
CA ARG A 87 -7.23 1.09 -7.86
C ARG A 87 -6.18 1.73 -6.99
N VAL A 88 -6.03 3.04 -7.14
CA VAL A 88 -5.07 3.83 -6.36
C VAL A 88 -5.77 5.01 -5.71
N ARG A 89 -5.40 5.35 -4.48
CA ARG A 89 -5.73 6.63 -3.87
C ARG A 89 -4.62 7.62 -4.21
N VAL A 90 -5.00 8.80 -4.66
CA VAL A 90 -4.08 9.90 -4.95
C VAL A 90 -4.42 11.04 -4.02
N THR A 91 -3.45 11.48 -3.24
CA THR A 91 -3.58 12.56 -2.26
C THR A 91 -2.69 13.73 -2.65
N SER A 92 -3.27 14.92 -2.77
CA SER A 92 -2.55 16.16 -3.06
C SER A 92 -2.02 16.79 -1.78
N ASN A 93 -1.09 17.74 -1.91
CA ASN A 93 -0.51 18.49 -0.79
C ASN A 93 -1.55 19.28 0.02
N ASN A 94 -2.70 19.61 -0.56
CA ASN A 94 -3.82 20.25 0.13
C ASN A 94 -4.64 19.28 1.00
N GLY A 95 -4.21 18.02 1.14
CA GLY A 95 -4.89 16.98 1.92
C GLY A 95 -6.07 16.31 1.21
N ARG A 96 -6.52 16.83 0.05
CA ARG A 96 -7.61 16.22 -0.71
C ARG A 96 -7.14 14.96 -1.39
N SER A 97 -8.01 13.95 -1.45
CA SER A 97 -7.71 12.69 -2.12
C SER A 97 -8.84 12.20 -3.02
N VAL A 98 -8.48 11.36 -3.98
CA VAL A 98 -9.41 10.71 -4.91
C VAL A 98 -8.96 9.28 -5.16
N VAL A 99 -9.91 8.36 -5.33
CA VAL A 99 -9.62 6.99 -5.78
C VAL A 99 -9.88 6.89 -7.27
N VAL A 100 -8.88 6.43 -8.01
CA VAL A 100 -8.95 6.26 -9.47
C VAL A 100 -8.60 4.84 -9.87
N ARG A 101 -9.06 4.43 -11.05
CA ARG A 101 -8.70 3.16 -11.68
C ARG A 101 -7.70 3.40 -12.81
N ILE A 102 -6.66 2.56 -12.87
CA ILE A 102 -5.70 2.58 -13.98
C ILE A 102 -6.35 1.98 -15.22
N ASN A 103 -6.49 2.76 -16.28
CA ASN A 103 -6.99 2.30 -17.57
C ASN A 103 -6.12 2.74 -18.76
N ASP A 104 -5.10 3.56 -18.52
CA ASP A 104 -4.23 4.07 -19.58
C ASP A 104 -2.73 3.93 -19.24
N ARG A 105 -1.87 4.25 -20.20
CA ARG A 105 -0.40 4.19 -20.07
C ARG A 105 0.24 5.57 -20.18
N GLY A 106 1.39 5.71 -19.53
CA GLY A 106 2.06 6.98 -19.26
C GLY A 106 2.06 7.28 -17.76
N PRO A 107 2.45 8.48 -17.31
CA PRO A 107 3.17 9.50 -18.08
C PRO A 107 4.50 8.96 -18.62
N PHE A 108 4.92 9.40 -19.80
CA PHE A 108 6.24 9.04 -20.36
C PHE A 108 7.31 10.10 -20.12
N ILE A 109 6.94 11.20 -19.45
CA ILE A 109 7.86 12.27 -19.07
C ILE A 109 8.40 12.01 -17.66
N GLY A 110 9.70 12.23 -17.47
CA GLY A 110 10.38 12.04 -16.18
C GLY A 110 9.75 12.85 -15.04
N GLY A 111 9.88 12.34 -13.82
CA GLY A 111 9.41 13.02 -12.59
C GLY A 111 7.90 12.95 -12.33
N ARG A 112 7.07 12.67 -13.34
CA ARG A 112 5.63 12.40 -13.15
C ARG A 112 5.35 10.93 -12.88
N ILE A 113 4.52 10.61 -11.90
CA ILE A 113 4.18 9.22 -11.54
C ILE A 113 2.79 8.82 -12.00
N ILE A 114 1.88 9.79 -12.21
CA ILE A 114 0.50 9.52 -12.61
C ILE A 114 -0.08 10.70 -13.40
N ASP A 115 -0.86 10.41 -14.43
CA ASP A 115 -1.71 11.41 -15.09
C ASP A 115 -3.17 11.09 -14.81
N LEU A 116 -3.93 12.06 -14.31
CA LEU A 116 -5.33 11.91 -13.92
C LEU A 116 -6.27 12.32 -15.06
N SER A 117 -7.50 11.82 -15.02
CA SER A 117 -8.61 12.45 -15.74
C SER A 117 -8.90 13.85 -15.20
N VAL A 118 -9.61 14.66 -16.00
CA VAL A 118 -10.03 16.01 -15.61
C VAL A 118 -10.85 16.00 -14.32
N ALA A 119 -11.83 15.09 -14.20
CA ALA A 119 -12.66 14.99 -12.99
C ALA A 119 -11.85 14.60 -11.75
N ALA A 120 -10.93 13.65 -11.87
CA ALA A 120 -10.08 13.24 -10.75
C ALA A 120 -9.10 14.36 -10.33
N ALA A 121 -8.51 15.07 -11.30
CA ALA A 121 -7.64 16.21 -11.05
C ALA A 121 -8.39 17.35 -10.34
N ARG A 122 -9.61 17.65 -10.78
CA ARG A 122 -10.47 18.65 -10.15
C ARG A 122 -10.81 18.28 -8.70
N ALA A 123 -11.08 17.00 -8.44
CA ALA A 123 -11.42 16.50 -7.10
C ALA A 123 -10.31 16.76 -6.06
N ILE A 124 -9.05 16.81 -6.49
CA ILE A 124 -7.89 17.10 -5.61
C ILE A 124 -7.31 18.52 -5.80
N GLY A 125 -7.94 19.36 -6.64
CA GLY A 125 -7.52 20.74 -6.90
C GLY A 125 -6.32 20.90 -7.84
N LEU A 126 -5.90 19.84 -8.54
CA LEU A 126 -4.73 19.85 -9.43
C LEU A 126 -4.96 20.68 -10.70
N THR A 127 -6.22 20.88 -11.11
CA THR A 127 -6.58 21.70 -12.28
C THR A 127 -6.16 23.16 -12.16
N ASN A 128 -5.97 23.66 -10.93
CA ASN A 128 -5.57 25.05 -10.68
C ASN A 128 -4.08 25.28 -10.97
N THR A 129 -3.26 24.23 -10.88
CA THR A 129 -1.79 24.32 -11.03
C THR A 129 -1.26 23.59 -12.26
N GLY A 130 -2.06 22.73 -12.90
CA GLY A 130 -1.63 21.89 -14.03
C GLY A 130 -0.89 20.63 -13.57
N VAL A 131 0.15 20.83 -12.77
CA VAL A 131 1.04 19.79 -12.21
C VAL A 131 1.17 20.01 -10.70
N GLY A 132 1.44 18.94 -9.95
CA GLY A 132 1.60 19.04 -8.50
C GLY A 132 2.08 17.75 -7.85
N LYS A 133 2.78 17.89 -6.72
CA LYS A 133 3.25 16.75 -5.93
C LYS A 133 2.06 16.03 -5.30
N VAL A 134 2.07 14.70 -5.41
CA VAL A 134 1.06 13.83 -4.83
C VAL A 134 1.69 12.63 -4.13
N ARG A 135 0.93 12.04 -3.21
CA ARG A 135 1.16 10.69 -2.68
C ARG A 135 0.16 9.74 -3.32
N MET A 136 0.65 8.66 -3.91
CA MET A 136 -0.16 7.60 -4.52
C MET A 136 -0.07 6.33 -3.67
N GLU A 137 -1.20 5.70 -3.41
CA GLU A 137 -1.32 4.48 -2.62
C GLU A 137 -2.09 3.42 -3.40
N VAL A 138 -1.51 2.24 -3.58
CA VAL A 138 -2.18 1.11 -4.24
C VAL A 138 -3.14 0.44 -3.25
N LEU A 139 -4.42 0.44 -3.60
CA LEU A 139 -5.49 -0.13 -2.79
C LEU A 139 -5.84 -1.56 -3.20
N SER A 140 -5.74 -1.86 -4.49
CA SER A 140 -5.98 -3.19 -5.05
C SER A 140 -5.30 -3.33 -6.40
N VAL A 141 -4.65 -4.46 -6.66
CA VAL A 141 -4.03 -4.78 -7.96
C VAL A 141 -5.11 -5.22 -8.95
N GLY A 142 -5.09 -4.67 -10.17
CA GLY A 142 -6.04 -5.03 -11.22
C GLY A 142 -5.67 -6.31 -11.97
N ASP A 143 -6.62 -6.85 -12.75
CA ASP A 143 -6.45 -8.08 -13.53
C ASP A 143 -5.67 -7.90 -14.84
N GLY A 144 -5.28 -6.67 -15.17
CA GLY A 144 -4.48 -6.36 -16.36
C GLY A 144 -5.22 -6.48 -17.69
N ARG A 145 -6.53 -6.76 -17.68
CA ARG A 145 -7.28 -7.04 -18.92
C ARG A 145 -7.55 -5.78 -19.75
N ARG A 146 -7.57 -5.98 -21.07
CA ARG A 146 -7.98 -4.98 -22.07
C ARG A 146 -9.41 -5.28 -22.52
N GLN A 147 -10.24 -4.27 -22.74
CA GLN A 147 -11.66 -4.45 -23.09
C GLN A 147 -11.84 -5.17 -24.43
N GLY A 148 -11.03 -4.85 -25.45
CA GLY A 148 -11.12 -5.45 -26.79
C GLY A 148 -10.74 -6.93 -26.89
N ARG A 149 -10.32 -7.58 -25.79
CA ARG A 149 -9.96 -9.01 -25.77
C ARG A 149 -11.07 -9.94 -25.26
N ARG A 150 -12.19 -9.42 -24.76
CA ARG A 150 -13.29 -10.25 -24.21
C ARG A 150 -14.27 -10.79 -25.26
N ASN A 151 -14.26 -10.25 -26.48
CA ASN A 151 -15.26 -10.56 -27.52
C ASN A 151 -14.65 -11.30 -28.73
N ARG A 152 -13.65 -12.16 -28.52
CA ARG A 152 -13.08 -13.02 -29.57
C ARG A 152 -13.10 -14.47 -29.14
#